data_AF-A0AB36I9E6-F1
#
_entry.id   AF-A0AB36I9E6-F1
#
_cell.length_a   1.000
_cell.length_b   1.000
_cell.length_c   1.000
_cell.angle_alpha   90.00
_cell.angle_beta   90.00
_cell.angle_gamma   90.00
#
_symmetry.space_group_name_H-M   'P 1'
#
loop_
_entity.id
_entity.type
_entity.pdbx_description
1 polymer ?
#
loop_
_entity_poly.entity_id
_entity_poly.type
_entity_poly.pdbx_seq_one_letter_code
_entity_poly.pdbx_strand_id
1 'polypeptide(L)'
;MNDQLVSWVETLMTASVFYPVLSVVVLIDCILPLIPSETVLALAGAWSGARGTPNLWLVISVATFAAIIGDNLCYFFGTRLINMVNRIPGESRRGKALEWARKNLNERDVSTIIIARFIPWARWFVTIILGSVGYSWSRFIVWDSIGALIWATQATLLGYVGGWLFQEQPLIGLVVGAALGIFFGFFLQWLNKMWERRRLAKVAAE
;
A
#
# COMPACT_ATOMS: atom_id res chain seq x y z
N MET A 1 17.92 19.29 22.65
CA MET A 1 17.92 18.53 21.38
C MET A 1 16.55 17.90 21.09
N ASN A 2 15.92 17.23 22.06
CA ASN A 2 14.56 16.69 21.91
C ASN A 2 13.50 17.79 21.67
N ASP A 3 13.54 18.90 22.40
CA ASP A 3 12.51 19.95 22.27
C ASP A 3 12.53 20.64 20.90
N GLN A 4 13.72 20.83 20.34
CA GLN A 4 13.88 21.40 19.00
C GLN A 4 13.35 20.45 17.92
N LEU A 5 13.66 19.14 18.01
CA LEU A 5 13.11 18.15 17.09
C LEU A 5 11.58 18.09 17.17
N VAL A 6 11.02 18.13 18.38
CA VAL A 6 9.57 18.17 18.59
C VAL A 6 8.95 19.41 17.94
N SER A 7 9.55 20.60 18.08
CA SER A 7 9.03 21.82 17.46
C SER A 7 9.09 21.79 15.92
N TRP A 8 10.14 21.20 15.34
CA TRP A 8 10.24 21.03 13.88
C TRP A 8 9.15 20.10 13.34
N VAL A 9 8.92 18.97 14.01
CA VAL A 9 7.86 18.02 13.64
C VAL A 9 6.48 18.65 13.81
N GLU A 10 6.26 19.37 14.91
CA GLU A 10 5.00 20.06 15.17
C GLU A 10 4.69 21.10 14.08
N THR A 11 5.68 21.88 13.67
CA THR A 11 5.55 22.86 12.58
C THR A 11 5.21 22.16 11.26
N LEU A 12 5.88 21.06 10.94
CA LEU A 12 5.62 20.28 9.73
C LEU A 12 4.21 19.68 9.72
N MET A 13 3.76 19.12 10.84
CA MET A 13 2.48 18.41 10.97
C MET A 13 1.28 19.35 11.06
N THR A 14 1.47 20.60 11.48
CA THR A 14 0.43 21.63 11.52
C THR A 14 0.37 22.48 10.26
N ALA A 15 1.47 22.54 9.49
CA ALA A 15 1.51 23.30 8.26
C ALA A 15 0.53 22.74 7.21
N SER A 16 -0.17 23.64 6.50
CA SER A 16 -1.07 23.26 5.41
C SER A 16 -0.37 22.53 4.26
N VAL A 17 0.93 22.77 4.09
CA VAL A 17 1.79 22.10 3.09
C VAL A 17 1.98 20.61 3.37
N PHE A 18 1.69 20.15 4.60
CA PHE A 18 1.80 18.75 4.98
C PHE A 18 1.01 17.81 4.05
N TYR A 19 -0.27 18.12 3.79
CA TYR A 19 -1.12 17.23 2.99
C TYR A 19 -0.68 17.14 1.52
N PRO A 20 -0.36 18.25 0.82
CA PRO A 20 0.24 18.17 -0.51
C PRO A 20 1.52 17.33 -0.54
N VAL A 21 2.43 17.54 0.43
CA VAL A 21 3.70 16.79 0.53
C VAL A 21 3.43 15.30 0.77
N LEU A 22 2.53 14.96 1.69
CA LEU A 22 2.09 13.59 1.93
C LEU A 22 1.56 12.97 0.64
N SER A 23 0.72 13.69 -0.12
CA SER A 23 0.18 13.18 -1.39
C SER A 23 1.28 12.88 -2.40
N VAL A 24 2.29 13.75 -2.51
CA VAL A 24 3.43 13.56 -3.42
C VAL A 24 4.28 12.38 -2.99
N VAL A 25 4.55 12.24 -1.68
CA VAL A 25 5.31 11.11 -1.13
C VAL A 25 4.61 9.80 -1.43
N VAL A 26 3.30 9.71 -1.14
CA VAL A 26 2.50 8.51 -1.43
C VAL A 26 2.48 8.24 -2.92
N LEU A 27 2.22 9.24 -3.76
CA LEU A 27 2.18 9.08 -5.22
C LEU A 27 3.51 8.58 -5.78
N ILE A 28 4.63 9.14 -5.34
CA ILE A 28 5.97 8.71 -5.75
C ILE A 28 6.21 7.27 -5.32
N ASP A 29 5.90 6.90 -4.07
CA ASP A 29 6.05 5.53 -3.56
C ASP A 29 5.20 4.52 -4.36
N CYS A 30 4.02 4.92 -4.83
CA CYS A 30 3.20 4.07 -5.69
C CYS A 30 3.84 3.78 -7.04
N ILE A 31 4.47 4.80 -7.65
CA ILE A 31 5.10 4.67 -8.98
C ILE A 31 6.48 4.04 -8.88
N LEU A 32 7.22 4.37 -7.83
CA LEU A 32 8.58 3.96 -7.53
C LEU A 32 8.64 3.66 -6.03
N PRO A 33 8.54 2.38 -5.60
CA PRO A 33 8.50 2.01 -4.19
C PRO A 33 9.89 2.16 -3.52
N LEU A 34 10.35 3.42 -3.44
CA LEU A 34 11.62 3.87 -2.88
C LEU A 34 11.48 4.31 -1.43
N ILE A 35 10.30 4.86 -1.08
CA ILE A 35 10.06 5.53 0.21
C ILE A 35 8.87 4.84 0.87
N PRO A 36 9.05 4.09 1.97
CA PRO A 36 7.95 3.37 2.61
C PRO A 36 6.90 4.36 3.15
N SER A 37 5.86 4.61 2.36
CA SER A 37 4.82 5.59 2.66
C SER A 37 3.98 5.19 3.88
N GLU A 38 3.95 3.90 4.22
CA GLU A 38 3.41 3.36 5.47
C GLU A 38 4.05 3.99 6.69
N THR A 39 5.38 4.22 6.65
CA THR A 39 6.09 4.87 7.75
C THR A 39 5.55 6.28 7.93
N VAL A 40 5.42 7.05 6.85
CA VAL A 40 4.94 8.43 6.91
C VAL A 40 3.52 8.51 7.44
N LEU A 41 2.64 7.58 7.02
CA LEU A 41 1.27 7.47 7.54
C LEU A 41 1.22 7.09 9.02
N ALA A 42 2.04 6.14 9.44
CA ALA A 42 2.13 5.74 10.85
C ALA A 42 2.67 6.90 11.72
N LEU A 43 3.66 7.65 11.24
CA LEU A 43 4.20 8.82 11.92
C LEU A 43 3.15 9.94 12.04
N ALA A 44 2.44 10.23 10.95
CA ALA A 44 1.36 11.23 10.92
C ALA A 44 0.20 10.82 11.84
N GLY A 45 -0.17 9.54 11.83
CA GLY A 45 -1.13 8.95 12.73
C GLY A 45 -0.70 9.11 14.19
N ALA A 46 0.52 8.72 14.53
CA ALA A 46 1.06 8.82 15.88
C ALA A 46 1.08 10.27 16.39
N TRP A 47 1.49 11.22 15.55
CA TRP A 47 1.43 12.63 15.93
C TRP A 47 0.00 13.10 16.16
N SER A 48 -0.94 12.67 15.30
CA SER A 48 -2.37 12.94 15.45
C SER A 48 -2.96 12.35 16.74
N GLY A 49 -2.56 11.14 17.13
CA GLY A 49 -2.98 10.51 18.38
C GLY A 49 -2.40 11.17 19.63
N ALA A 50 -1.17 11.69 19.53
CA ALA A 50 -0.50 12.35 20.63
C ALA A 50 -0.94 13.81 20.83
N ARG A 51 -1.19 14.55 19.75
CA ARG A 51 -1.39 16.01 19.77
C ARG A 51 -2.71 16.49 19.13
N GLY A 52 -3.48 15.60 18.52
CA GLY A 52 -4.72 15.94 17.81
C GLY A 52 -4.51 16.51 16.40
N THR A 53 -3.27 16.61 15.94
CA THR A 53 -2.88 17.13 14.61
C THR A 53 -1.81 16.25 13.99
N PRO A 54 -1.74 16.06 12.65
CA PRO A 54 -2.66 16.54 11.62
C PRO A 54 -4.04 15.88 11.73
N ASN A 55 -5.04 16.37 10.98
CA ASN A 55 -6.37 15.77 10.99
C ASN A 55 -6.30 14.36 10.39
N LEU A 56 -6.61 13.36 11.21
CA LEU A 56 -6.50 11.95 10.87
C LEU A 56 -7.29 11.57 9.61
N TRP A 57 -8.51 12.07 9.47
CA TRP A 57 -9.38 11.78 8.33
C TRP A 57 -8.87 12.40 7.04
N LEU A 58 -8.27 13.58 7.11
CA LEU A 58 -7.60 14.20 5.97
C LEU A 58 -6.35 13.41 5.56
N VAL A 59 -5.55 12.92 6.51
CA VAL A 59 -4.41 12.03 6.22
C VAL A 59 -4.86 10.80 5.46
N ILE A 60 -5.87 10.09 5.97
CA ILE A 60 -6.41 8.88 5.34
C ILE A 60 -6.94 9.19 3.94
N SER A 61 -7.73 10.26 3.79
CA SER A 61 -8.34 10.63 2.51
C SER A 61 -7.28 10.97 1.47
N VAL A 62 -6.33 11.85 1.80
CA VAL A 62 -5.26 12.30 0.91
C VAL A 62 -4.39 11.13 0.48
N ALA A 63 -4.01 10.26 1.41
CA ALA A 63 -3.21 9.07 1.11
C ALA A 63 -3.96 8.10 0.21
N THR A 64 -5.26 7.89 0.46
CA THR A 64 -6.12 7.02 -0.36
C THR A 64 -6.19 7.54 -1.79
N PHE A 65 -6.49 8.83 -1.99
CA PHE A 65 -6.57 9.42 -3.33
C PHE A 65 -5.23 9.40 -4.06
N ALA A 66 -4.14 9.77 -3.37
CA ALA A 66 -2.79 9.73 -3.95
C ALA A 66 -2.40 8.30 -4.38
N ALA A 67 -2.72 7.30 -3.55
CA ALA A 67 -2.46 5.90 -3.86
C ALA A 67 -3.25 5.42 -5.09
N ILE A 68 -4.56 5.72 -5.15
CA ILE A 68 -5.41 5.37 -6.29
C ILE A 68 -4.85 6.00 -7.57
N ILE A 69 -4.45 7.28 -7.53
CA ILE A 69 -3.88 7.97 -8.70
C ILE A 69 -2.58 7.27 -9.14
N GLY A 70 -1.66 7.01 -8.21
CA GLY A 70 -0.40 6.33 -8.51
C GLY A 70 -0.60 4.93 -9.11
N ASP A 71 -1.51 4.15 -8.52
CA ASP A 71 -1.81 2.79 -8.99
C ASP A 71 -2.48 2.79 -10.37
N ASN A 72 -3.32 3.78 -10.66
CA ASN A 72 -3.88 3.97 -12.00
C ASN A 72 -2.80 4.36 -13.03
N LEU A 73 -1.82 5.18 -12.66
CA LEU A 73 -0.69 5.49 -13.54
C LEU A 73 0.12 4.23 -13.87
N CYS A 74 0.39 3.38 -12.88
CA CYS A 74 1.06 2.09 -13.08
C CYS A 74 0.22 1.14 -13.96
N TYR A 75 -1.10 1.10 -13.74
CA TYR A 75 -2.02 0.32 -14.56
C TYR A 75 -1.99 0.75 -16.03
N PHE A 76 -2.10 2.06 -16.30
CA PHE A 76 -2.05 2.59 -17.66
C PHE A 76 -0.66 2.48 -18.30
N PHE A 77 0.40 2.45 -17.49
CA PHE A 77 1.72 2.06 -18.00
C PHE A 77 1.72 0.60 -18.46
N GLY A 78 1.12 -0.29 -17.65
CA GLY A 78 0.92 -1.69 -18.00
C GLY A 78 0.14 -1.90 -19.30
N THR A 79 -0.92 -1.14 -19.56
CA THR A 79 -1.71 -1.28 -20.80
C THR A 79 -0.90 -0.98 -22.06
N ARG A 80 0.12 -0.11 -21.99
CA ARG A 80 1.03 0.14 -23.12
C ARG A 80 1.93 -1.07 -23.43
N LEU A 81 2.12 -1.97 -22.47
CA LEU A 81 2.91 -3.20 -22.64
C LEU A 81 2.11 -4.36 -23.25
N ILE A 82 0.79 -4.24 -23.43
CA ILE A 82 -0.08 -5.29 -23.96
C ILE A 82 0.46 -5.86 -25.28
N ASN A 83 0.87 -5.00 -26.22
CA ASN A 83 1.38 -5.44 -27.52
C ASN A 83 2.71 -6.21 -27.41
N MET A 84 3.57 -5.85 -26.46
CA MET A 84 4.81 -6.58 -26.20
C MET A 84 4.51 -7.93 -25.54
N VAL A 85 3.57 -7.95 -24.59
CA VAL A 85 3.11 -9.15 -23.89
C VAL A 85 2.47 -10.14 -24.84
N ASN A 86 1.63 -9.69 -25.76
CA ASN A 86 0.96 -10.52 -26.76
C ASN A 86 1.91 -11.13 -27.81
N ARG A 87 3.12 -10.57 -27.97
CA ARG A 87 4.16 -11.11 -28.87
C ARG A 87 4.99 -12.23 -28.22
N ILE A 88 4.82 -12.48 -26.93
CA ILE A 88 5.56 -13.53 -26.22
C ILE A 88 5.01 -14.90 -26.64
N PRO A 89 5.86 -15.84 -27.10
CA PRO A 89 5.40 -17.19 -27.47
C PRO A 89 4.73 -17.88 -26.28
N GLY A 90 3.52 -18.40 -26.48
CA GLY A 90 2.72 -19.04 -25.43
C GLY A 90 3.42 -20.23 -24.78
N GLU A 91 4.18 -21.01 -25.55
CA GLU A 91 4.92 -22.17 -25.06
C GLU A 91 6.11 -21.81 -24.16
N SER A 92 6.59 -20.56 -24.22
CA SER A 92 7.68 -20.10 -23.38
C SER A 92 7.24 -20.04 -21.90
N ARG A 93 8.21 -20.16 -20.99
CA ARG A 93 7.94 -20.01 -19.54
C ARG A 93 7.24 -18.68 -19.21
N ARG A 94 7.55 -17.61 -19.95
CA ARG A 94 6.92 -16.29 -19.81
C ARG A 94 5.48 -16.30 -20.35
N GLY A 95 5.24 -16.94 -21.50
CA GLY A 95 3.90 -17.09 -22.08
C GLY A 95 2.95 -17.85 -21.16
N LYS A 96 3.37 -19.01 -20.64
CA LYS A 96 2.60 -19.80 -19.66
C LYS A 96 2.29 -19.01 -18.39
N ALA A 97 3.22 -18.19 -17.90
CA ALA A 97 2.99 -17.33 -16.73
C ALA A 97 1.95 -16.23 -17.02
N LEU A 98 1.95 -15.66 -18.22
CA LEU A 98 0.99 -14.64 -18.64
C LEU A 98 -0.42 -15.20 -18.85
N GLU A 99 -0.55 -16.40 -19.42
CA GLU A 99 -1.83 -17.10 -19.52
C GLU A 99 -2.39 -17.46 -18.14
N TRP A 100 -1.53 -17.97 -17.25
CA TRP A 100 -1.89 -18.22 -15.85
C TRP A 100 -2.38 -16.93 -15.18
N ALA A 101 -1.70 -15.81 -15.38
CA ALA A 101 -2.11 -14.51 -14.85
C ALA A 101 -3.47 -14.09 -15.42
N ARG A 102 -3.69 -14.16 -16.74
CA ARG A 102 -5.00 -13.86 -17.36
C ARG A 102 -6.13 -14.69 -16.77
N LYS A 103 -5.92 -15.99 -16.59
CA LYS A 103 -6.94 -16.91 -16.06
C LYS A 103 -7.24 -16.63 -14.59
N ASN A 104 -6.21 -16.58 -13.75
CA ASN A 104 -6.41 -16.44 -12.31
C ASN A 104 -6.82 -15.02 -11.88
N LEU A 105 -6.42 -13.98 -12.62
CA LEU A 105 -6.83 -12.62 -12.31
C LEU A 105 -8.30 -12.37 -12.66
N ASN A 106 -8.89 -13.10 -13.61
CA ASN A 106 -10.32 -13.02 -13.88
C ASN A 106 -11.18 -13.77 -12.84
N GLU A 107 -10.65 -14.83 -12.23
CA GLU A 107 -11.38 -15.66 -11.26
C GLU A 107 -11.17 -15.22 -9.79
N ARG A 108 -10.07 -14.52 -9.49
CA ARG A 108 -9.63 -14.15 -8.12
C ARG A 108 -9.20 -12.68 -8.01
N ASP A 109 -9.76 -11.82 -8.84
CA ASP A 109 -9.43 -10.40 -8.95
C ASP A 109 -9.44 -9.67 -7.61
N VAL A 110 -10.50 -9.85 -6.82
CA VAL A 110 -10.72 -9.10 -5.57
C VAL A 110 -9.61 -9.30 -4.56
N SER A 111 -9.36 -10.56 -4.17
CA SER A 111 -8.40 -10.87 -3.12
C SER A 111 -6.98 -10.55 -3.56
N THR A 112 -6.67 -10.72 -4.84
CA THR A 112 -5.30 -10.53 -5.34
C THR A 112 -4.91 -9.05 -5.31
N ILE A 113 -5.79 -8.15 -5.75
CA ILE A 113 -5.54 -6.70 -5.76
C ILE A 113 -5.39 -6.16 -4.34
N ILE A 114 -6.26 -6.57 -3.42
CA ILE A 114 -6.23 -6.10 -2.03
C ILE A 114 -5.00 -6.65 -1.30
N ILE A 115 -4.71 -7.94 -1.41
CA ILE A 115 -3.59 -8.58 -0.73
C ILE A 115 -2.25 -8.03 -1.24
N ALA A 116 -2.13 -7.77 -2.55
CA ALA A 116 -0.92 -7.24 -3.15
C ALA A 116 -0.49 -5.89 -2.55
N ARG A 117 -1.41 -5.10 -1.99
CA ARG A 117 -1.08 -3.84 -1.31
C ARG A 117 -0.27 -4.00 -0.03
N PHE A 118 -0.40 -5.14 0.65
CA PHE A 118 0.30 -5.38 1.91
C PHE A 118 1.67 -6.03 1.71
N ILE A 119 2.03 -6.36 0.47
CA ILE A 119 3.32 -6.92 0.13
C ILE A 119 4.12 -5.82 -0.59
N PRO A 120 5.25 -5.37 -0.01
CA PRO A 120 6.13 -4.40 -0.63
C PRO A 120 6.47 -4.82 -2.07
N TRP A 121 6.51 -3.87 -3.00
CA TRP A 121 6.73 -4.07 -4.43
C TRP A 121 5.67 -4.88 -5.19
N ALA A 122 4.99 -5.84 -4.54
CA ALA A 122 4.02 -6.70 -5.21
C ALA A 122 2.87 -5.88 -5.79
N ARG A 123 2.39 -4.86 -5.08
CA ARG A 123 1.40 -3.92 -5.60
C ARG A 123 1.80 -3.39 -6.96
N TRP A 124 2.98 -2.78 -7.05
CA TRP A 124 3.54 -2.19 -8.28
C TRP A 124 3.61 -3.20 -9.43
N PHE A 125 4.10 -4.41 -9.16
CA PHE A 125 4.14 -5.47 -10.17
C PHE A 125 2.73 -5.91 -10.59
N VAL A 126 1.82 -6.12 -9.65
CA VAL A 126 0.46 -6.58 -9.90
C VAL A 126 -0.34 -5.55 -10.69
N THR A 127 -0.25 -4.25 -10.38
CA THR A 127 -0.91 -3.19 -11.15
C THR A 127 -0.44 -3.16 -12.60
N ILE A 128 0.87 -3.23 -12.82
CA ILE A 128 1.44 -3.25 -14.18
C ILE A 128 1.02 -4.51 -14.92
N ILE A 129 1.07 -5.68 -14.27
CA ILE A 129 0.66 -6.95 -14.86
C ILE A 129 -0.81 -6.89 -15.26
N LEU A 130 -1.70 -6.43 -14.39
CA LEU A 130 -3.14 -6.26 -14.65
C LEU A 130 -3.39 -5.40 -15.89
N GLY A 131 -2.70 -4.26 -16.00
CA GLY A 131 -2.74 -3.44 -17.21
C GLY A 131 -2.23 -4.19 -18.45
N SER A 132 -1.11 -4.89 -18.33
CA SER A 132 -0.45 -5.59 -19.45
C SER A 132 -1.20 -6.81 -19.97
N VAL A 133 -2.08 -7.40 -19.17
CA VAL A 133 -2.93 -8.52 -19.57
C VAL A 133 -4.32 -8.10 -20.01
N GLY A 134 -4.61 -6.80 -20.06
CA GLY A 134 -5.89 -6.26 -20.50
C GLY A 134 -7.04 -6.54 -19.52
N TYR A 135 -6.75 -6.52 -18.22
CA TYR A 135 -7.78 -6.62 -17.19
C TYR A 135 -8.80 -5.48 -17.32
N SER A 136 -9.99 -5.59 -16.70
CA SER A 136 -11.00 -4.53 -16.78
C SER A 136 -10.64 -3.37 -15.85
N TRP A 137 -10.46 -2.16 -16.41
CA TRP A 137 -10.14 -0.96 -15.62
C TRP A 137 -11.21 -0.65 -14.57
N SER A 138 -12.49 -0.79 -14.91
CA SER A 138 -13.61 -0.52 -13.98
C SER A 138 -13.59 -1.44 -12.77
N ARG A 139 -13.21 -2.72 -12.95
CA ARG A 139 -13.04 -3.63 -11.81
C ARG A 139 -11.78 -3.31 -11.03
N PHE A 140 -10.70 -2.96 -11.73
CA PHE A 140 -9.43 -2.59 -11.11
C PHE A 140 -9.63 -1.41 -10.17
N ILE A 141 -10.17 -0.29 -10.65
CA ILE A 141 -10.31 0.92 -9.83
C ILE A 141 -11.17 0.70 -8.58
N VAL A 142 -12.21 -0.13 -8.65
CA VAL A 142 -13.07 -0.43 -7.50
C VAL A 142 -12.29 -1.19 -6.41
N TRP A 143 -11.66 -2.31 -6.78
CA TRP A 143 -10.90 -3.12 -5.82
C TRP A 143 -9.63 -2.42 -5.34
N ASP A 144 -9.01 -1.64 -6.23
CA ASP A 144 -7.88 -0.79 -5.92
C ASP A 144 -8.26 0.27 -4.88
N SER A 145 -9.37 0.98 -5.08
CA SER A 145 -9.84 2.01 -4.14
C SER A 145 -10.17 1.44 -2.77
N ILE A 146 -10.81 0.26 -2.71
CA ILE A 146 -11.10 -0.43 -1.45
C ILE A 146 -9.79 -0.80 -0.74
N GLY A 147 -8.84 -1.38 -1.48
CA GLY A 147 -7.54 -1.75 -0.93
C GLY A 147 -6.76 -0.52 -0.44
N ALA A 148 -6.77 0.59 -1.20
CA ALA A 148 -6.12 1.85 -0.84
C ALA A 148 -6.65 2.40 0.47
N LEU A 149 -7.98 2.41 0.61
CA LEU A 149 -8.66 2.90 1.80
C LEU A 149 -8.32 2.04 3.02
N ILE A 150 -8.38 0.71 2.90
CA ILE A 150 -8.04 -0.20 4.00
C ILE A 150 -6.59 0.01 4.42
N TRP A 151 -5.66 0.05 3.47
CA TRP A 151 -4.23 0.27 3.73
C TRP A 151 -3.97 1.61 4.43
N ALA A 152 -4.50 2.71 3.89
CA ALA A 152 -4.31 4.05 4.46
C ALA A 152 -4.90 4.14 5.86
N THR A 153 -6.10 3.61 6.05
CA THR A 153 -6.80 3.58 7.35
C THR A 153 -6.00 2.77 8.36
N GLN A 154 -5.57 1.56 8.01
CA GLN A 154 -4.83 0.68 8.90
C GLN A 154 -3.49 1.29 9.31
N ALA A 155 -2.68 1.75 8.36
CA ALA A 155 -1.36 2.33 8.66
C ALA A 155 -1.49 3.56 9.57
N THR A 156 -2.44 4.44 9.26
CA THR A 156 -2.65 5.68 10.03
C THR A 156 -3.23 5.39 11.42
N LEU A 157 -4.19 4.46 11.54
CA LEU A 157 -4.79 4.10 12.84
C LEU A 157 -3.81 3.39 13.78
N LEU A 158 -2.97 2.49 13.26
CA LEU A 158 -1.93 1.85 14.09
C LEU A 158 -0.96 2.88 14.65
N GLY A 159 -0.57 3.85 13.82
CA GLY A 159 0.17 5.03 14.27
C GLY A 159 -0.58 5.80 15.36
N TYR A 160 -1.84 6.16 15.10
CA TYR A 160 -2.69 6.92 16.01
C TYR A 160 -2.83 6.28 17.38
N VAL A 161 -3.08 4.97 17.44
CA VAL A 161 -3.17 4.24 18.71
C VAL A 161 -1.83 4.28 19.45
N GLY A 162 -0.71 4.13 18.75
CA GLY A 162 0.62 4.27 19.36
C GLY A 162 0.86 5.67 19.93
N GLY A 163 0.48 6.72 19.21
CA GLY A 163 0.56 8.10 19.69
C GLY A 163 -0.35 8.39 20.88
N TRP A 164 -1.57 7.85 20.85
CA TRP A 164 -2.57 8.01 21.91
C TRP A 164 -2.17 7.27 23.20
N LEU A 165 -1.59 6.08 23.10
CA LEU A 165 -1.13 5.30 24.26
C LEU A 165 0.09 5.92 24.96
N PHE A 166 0.95 6.62 24.22
CA PHE A 166 2.19 7.21 24.73
C PHE A 166 2.19 8.74 24.60
N GLN A 167 1.07 9.38 24.94
CA GLN A 167 0.88 10.83 24.86
C GLN A 167 1.94 11.61 25.64
N GLU A 168 2.35 11.12 26.81
CA GLU A 168 3.36 11.77 27.66
C GLU A 168 4.79 11.63 27.10
N GLN A 169 5.03 10.70 26.17
CA GLN A 169 6.32 10.46 25.55
C GLN A 169 6.17 10.34 24.02
N PRO A 170 5.96 11.47 23.31
CA PRO A 170 5.60 11.47 21.88
C PRO A 170 6.59 10.73 20.99
N LEU A 171 7.89 10.78 21.33
CA LEU A 171 8.94 10.07 20.60
C LEU A 171 8.82 8.54 20.72
N ILE A 172 8.40 8.04 21.89
CA ILE A 172 8.18 6.62 22.11
C ILE A 172 6.90 6.17 21.43
N GLY A 173 5.82 6.97 21.50
CA GLY A 173 4.59 6.69 20.74
C GLY A 173 4.81 6.63 19.23
N LEU A 174 5.69 7.48 18.72
CA LEU A 174 6.09 7.50 17.31
C LEU A 174 6.87 6.23 16.90
N VAL A 175 7.83 5.79 17.71
CA VAL A 175 8.59 4.56 17.47
C VAL A 175 7.70 3.32 17.59
N VAL A 176 6.85 3.26 18.62
CA VAL A 176 5.94 2.13 18.84
C VAL A 176 4.87 2.06 17.74
N GLY A 177 4.29 3.20 17.34
CA GLY A 177 3.32 3.26 16.24
C GLY A 177 3.92 2.80 14.91
N ALA A 178 5.13 3.26 14.58
CA ALA A 178 5.87 2.80 13.40
C ALA A 178 6.20 1.30 13.48
N ALA A 179 6.64 0.81 14.64
CA ALA A 179 6.93 -0.61 14.86
C ALA A 179 5.68 -1.49 14.72
N LEU A 180 4.53 -1.06 15.23
CA LEU A 180 3.25 -1.76 15.08
C LEU A 180 2.78 -1.79 13.63
N GLY A 181 2.92 -0.68 12.89
CA GLY A 181 2.61 -0.63 11.46
C GLY A 181 3.47 -1.59 10.64
N ILE A 182 4.78 -1.59 10.88
CA ILE A 182 5.73 -2.51 10.23
C ILE A 182 5.41 -3.96 10.62
N PHE A 183 5.21 -4.24 11.91
CA PHE A 183 4.88 -5.58 12.41
C PHE A 183 3.59 -6.12 11.79
N PHE A 184 2.55 -5.29 11.69
CA PHE A 184 1.29 -5.69 11.08
C PHE A 184 1.44 -5.98 9.58
N GLY A 185 2.22 -5.17 8.87
CA GLY A 185 2.60 -5.44 7.48
C GLY A 185 3.30 -6.79 7.31
N PHE A 186 4.28 -7.11 8.17
CA PHE A 186 4.94 -8.41 8.20
C PHE A 186 4.01 -9.56 8.63
N PHE A 187 3.10 -9.30 9.55
CA PHE A 187 2.12 -10.28 10.02
C PHE A 187 1.14 -10.68 8.92
N LEU A 188 0.62 -9.70 8.16
CA LEU A 188 -0.21 -9.98 6.99
C LEU A 188 0.55 -10.77 5.92
N GLN A 189 1.82 -10.44 5.66
CA GLN A 189 2.68 -11.23 4.77
C GLN A 189 2.85 -12.68 5.26
N TRP A 190 3.06 -12.87 6.55
CA TRP A 190 3.20 -14.20 7.15
C TRP A 190 1.91 -15.03 7.05
N LEU A 191 0.76 -14.43 7.34
CA LEU A 191 -0.55 -15.08 7.19
C LEU A 191 -0.79 -15.51 5.74
N ASN A 192 -0.47 -14.64 4.78
CA ASN A 192 -0.67 -14.94 3.37
C ASN A 192 0.26 -16.08 2.89
N LYS A 193 1.54 -16.05 3.30
CA LYS A 193 2.50 -17.13 3.01
C LYS A 193 2.05 -18.47 3.62
N MET A 194 1.47 -18.46 4.81
CA MET A 194 0.90 -19.67 5.41
C MET A 194 -0.33 -20.18 4.64
N TRP A 195 -1.18 -19.27 4.15
CA TRP A 195 -2.35 -19.62 3.36
C TRP A 195 -1.95 -20.22 2.01
N GLU A 196 -0.96 -19.66 1.32
CA GLU A 196 -0.42 -20.23 0.08
C GLU A 196 0.22 -21.60 0.31
N ARG A 197 1.00 -21.77 1.39
CA ARG A 197 1.59 -23.07 1.76
C ARG A 197 0.51 -24.13 2.02
N ARG A 198 -0.55 -23.78 2.75
CA ARG A 198 -1.68 -24.69 3.00
C ARG A 198 -2.45 -25.03 1.73
N ARG A 199 -2.55 -24.08 0.80
CA ARG A 199 -3.27 -24.29 -0.47
C ARG A 199 -2.47 -25.15 -1.45
N LEU A 200 -1.16 -24.93 -1.56
CA LEU A 200 -0.27 -25.79 -2.35
C LEU A 200 -0.20 -27.20 -1.77
N ALA A 201 -0.23 -27.34 -0.44
CA ALA A 201 -0.30 -28.64 0.22
C ALA A 201 -1.62 -29.38 -0.05
N LYS A 202 -2.75 -28.68 -0.18
CA LYS A 202 -4.03 -29.29 -0.57
C LYS A 202 -4.06 -29.74 -2.04
N VAL A 203 -3.55 -28.92 -2.95
CA VAL A 203 -3.48 -29.25 -4.39
C VAL A 203 -2.47 -30.36 -4.68
N ALA A 204 -1.43 -30.53 -3.87
CA ALA A 204 -0.48 -31.63 -3.98
C ALA A 204 -0.96 -32.94 -3.33
N ALA A 205 -2.08 -32.89 -2.58
CA ALA A 205 -2.68 -34.04 -1.92
C ALA A 205 -3.93 -34.57 -2.65
N GLU A 206 -4.36 -33.90 -3.72
CA GLU A 206 -5.37 -34.33 -4.70
C GLU A 206 -4.67 -34.91 -5.94
#